data_AF-A0A971E726-F1
#
_entry.id   AF-A0A971E726-F1
#
_cell.length_a   1.000
_cell.length_b   1.000
_cell.length_c   1.000
_cell.angle_alpha   90.00
_cell.angle_beta   90.00
_cell.angle_gamma   90.00
#
_symmetry.space_group_name_H-M   'P 1'
#
loop_
_entity.id
_entity.type
_entity.pdbx_description
1 polymer ?
#
loop_
_entity_poly.entity_id
_entity_poly.type
_entity_poly.pdbx_seq_one_letter_code
_entity_poly.pdbx_strand_id
1 'polypeptide(L)'
;MLGSNLLDCTYNQLTSLDVTNCSGLQQLYCEEDWLSDLDVTNCSALQELYCTNNQLSSLDVSSCTKLATLYCASNQLTFADLPSALPISGGTYSYAPQADIEIGSDGVIVAGGEIDLSDQATVGGADTVFRWYDDAGATVTPATADGGRFAFGWESVGKTVHCEMTNSAYPNLTLKTTSVRIDPTHQLAFIKPTAANDQSNPLNINSGSLVIARIDGDLSAVDGATISVDGGEEQQAAVTGGIVYYLLPADLESGQHTITIELTTNDGGRILASVSFHWDSYRRGFGFGRFDFGDVDEP
;
A
#
# COMPACT_ATOMS: atom_id res chain seq x y z
N MET A 1 56.45 -9.82 -6.08
CA MET A 1 55.53 -8.95 -5.34
C MET A 1 54.13 -9.42 -5.71
N LEU A 2 53.44 -10.11 -4.82
CA LEU A 2 52.04 -10.48 -5.04
C LEU A 2 51.24 -9.21 -4.78
N GLY A 3 50.97 -8.43 -5.83
CA GLY A 3 50.06 -7.29 -5.73
C GLY A 3 48.66 -7.80 -5.40
N SER A 4 47.91 -7.11 -4.54
CA SER A 4 46.50 -7.43 -4.38
C SER A 4 45.80 -7.23 -5.73
N ASN A 5 44.88 -8.13 -6.06
CA ASN A 5 44.01 -7.95 -7.22
C ASN A 5 42.86 -7.05 -6.80
N LEU A 6 43.05 -5.74 -6.99
CA LEU A 6 42.10 -4.68 -6.68
C LEU A 6 41.39 -4.20 -7.96
N LEU A 7 40.07 -4.11 -7.90
CA LEU A 7 39.25 -3.33 -8.83
C LEU A 7 38.57 -2.21 -8.05
N ASP A 8 38.85 -0.97 -8.44
CA ASP A 8 38.21 0.22 -7.90
C ASP A 8 37.51 0.96 -9.03
N CYS A 9 36.19 1.07 -8.91
CA CYS A 9 35.29 1.77 -9.82
C CYS A 9 34.33 2.70 -9.07
N THR A 10 34.71 3.14 -7.88
CA THR A 10 33.94 4.07 -7.04
C THR A 10 33.63 5.38 -7.78
N TYR A 11 32.42 5.93 -7.62
CA TYR A 11 31.96 7.19 -8.22
C TYR A 11 31.98 7.23 -9.76
N ASN A 12 31.47 6.20 -10.44
CA ASN A 12 31.45 6.14 -11.91
C ASN A 12 30.05 6.12 -12.54
N GLN A 13 28.99 6.27 -11.75
CA GLN A 13 27.59 6.21 -12.22
C GLN A 13 27.30 4.90 -12.96
N LEU A 14 27.97 3.81 -12.56
CA LEU A 14 27.76 2.52 -13.19
C LEU A 14 26.35 2.02 -12.90
N THR A 15 25.66 1.55 -13.93
CA THR A 15 24.37 0.86 -13.80
C THR A 15 24.53 -0.66 -13.83
N SER A 16 25.71 -1.15 -14.22
CA SER A 16 26.06 -2.57 -14.24
C SER A 16 27.57 -2.75 -14.06
N LEU A 17 27.97 -3.82 -13.38
CA LEU A 17 29.36 -4.22 -13.22
C LEU A 17 29.48 -5.74 -13.34
N ASP A 18 30.26 -6.22 -14.32
CA ASP A 18 30.51 -7.66 -14.51
C ASP A 18 31.88 -8.04 -13.96
N VAL A 19 31.89 -8.79 -12.84
CA VAL A 19 33.08 -9.38 -12.22
C VAL A 19 33.03 -10.92 -12.22
N THR A 20 32.12 -11.52 -12.99
CA THR A 20 31.84 -12.97 -12.95
C THR A 20 33.05 -13.83 -13.35
N ASN A 21 33.98 -13.27 -14.12
CA ASN A 21 35.22 -13.94 -14.54
C ASN A 21 36.45 -13.54 -13.72
N CYS A 22 36.26 -12.80 -12.62
CA CYS A 22 37.34 -12.26 -11.78
C CYS A 22 37.58 -13.13 -10.53
N SER A 23 37.78 -14.44 -10.71
CA SER A 23 37.96 -15.39 -9.59
C SER A 23 39.16 -15.12 -8.68
N GLY A 24 40.17 -14.41 -9.19
CA GLY A 24 41.32 -13.95 -8.43
C GLY A 24 41.16 -12.60 -7.74
N LEU A 25 40.01 -11.93 -7.87
CA LEU A 25 39.75 -10.61 -7.27
C LEU A 25 39.77 -10.71 -5.75
N GLN A 26 40.48 -9.78 -5.11
CA GLN A 26 40.65 -9.76 -3.65
C GLN A 26 39.96 -8.56 -3.03
N GLN A 27 39.94 -7.42 -3.72
CA GLN A 27 39.34 -6.19 -3.25
C GLN A 27 38.48 -5.62 -4.38
N LEU A 28 37.21 -5.35 -4.08
CA LEU A 28 36.26 -4.72 -5.01
C LEU A 28 35.65 -3.48 -4.36
N TYR A 29 35.95 -2.31 -4.93
CA TYR A 29 35.34 -1.03 -4.55
C TYR A 29 34.45 -0.55 -5.70
N CYS A 30 33.17 -0.45 -5.43
CA CYS A 30 32.10 -0.05 -6.36
C CYS A 30 31.07 0.81 -5.64
N GLU A 31 31.53 1.68 -4.75
CA GLU A 31 30.66 2.57 -3.99
C GLU A 31 30.18 3.74 -4.85
N GLU A 32 29.03 4.29 -4.51
CA GLU A 32 28.51 5.54 -5.09
C GLU A 32 28.28 5.43 -6.60
N ASP A 33 27.65 4.33 -6.98
CA ASP A 33 27.20 4.00 -8.32
C ASP A 33 25.66 3.82 -8.31
N TRP A 34 25.09 3.34 -9.41
CA TRP A 34 23.67 3.04 -9.57
C TRP A 34 23.46 1.56 -9.88
N LEU A 35 24.28 0.68 -9.28
CA LEU A 35 24.17 -0.76 -9.48
C LEU A 35 22.88 -1.26 -8.86
N SER A 36 22.00 -1.85 -9.67
CA SER A 36 20.81 -2.57 -9.20
C SER A 36 21.10 -4.04 -8.89
N ASP A 37 22.20 -4.57 -9.42
CA ASP A 37 22.65 -5.96 -9.24
C ASP A 37 24.18 -6.03 -9.17
N LEU A 38 24.70 -7.01 -8.41
CA LEU A 38 26.13 -7.27 -8.27
C LEU A 38 26.37 -8.77 -8.00
N ASP A 39 26.75 -9.51 -9.04
CA ASP A 39 27.15 -10.93 -8.90
C ASP A 39 28.63 -11.08 -8.55
N VAL A 40 28.89 -11.45 -7.30
CA VAL A 40 30.23 -11.81 -6.77
C VAL A 40 30.39 -13.30 -6.47
N THR A 41 29.45 -14.14 -6.90
CA THR A 41 29.43 -15.57 -6.56
C THR A 41 30.66 -16.33 -7.06
N ASN A 42 31.30 -15.86 -8.14
CA ASN A 42 32.54 -16.43 -8.68
C ASN A 42 33.83 -15.83 -8.06
N CYS A 43 33.72 -14.82 -7.20
CA CYS A 43 34.85 -14.13 -6.56
C CYS A 43 35.27 -14.80 -5.24
N SER A 44 35.58 -16.09 -5.25
CA SER A 44 35.94 -16.86 -4.05
C SER A 44 37.19 -16.37 -3.29
N ALA A 45 38.04 -15.55 -3.93
CA ALA A 45 39.22 -14.94 -3.33
C ALA A 45 38.96 -13.56 -2.68
N LEU A 46 37.73 -13.04 -2.79
CA LEU A 46 37.35 -11.71 -2.31
C LEU A 46 37.49 -11.64 -0.79
N GLN A 47 38.18 -10.61 -0.34
CA GLN A 47 38.48 -10.31 1.07
C GLN A 47 37.77 -9.04 1.51
N GLU A 48 37.62 -8.08 0.61
CA GLU A 48 37.02 -6.78 0.86
C GLU A 48 36.03 -6.42 -0.24
N LEU A 49 34.79 -6.13 0.15
CA LEU A 49 33.74 -5.64 -0.74
C LEU A 49 33.18 -4.33 -0.19
N TYR A 50 33.26 -3.29 -1.00
CA TYR A 50 32.67 -1.98 -0.75
C TYR A 50 31.67 -1.67 -1.87
N CYS A 51 30.38 -1.73 -1.55
CA CYS A 51 29.26 -1.46 -2.46
C CYS A 51 28.24 -0.48 -1.85
N THR A 52 28.69 0.38 -0.93
CA THR A 52 27.88 1.43 -0.29
C THR A 52 27.25 2.36 -1.34
N ASN A 53 26.06 2.90 -1.05
CA ASN A 53 25.35 3.85 -1.92
C ASN A 53 25.15 3.31 -3.35
N ASN A 54 24.37 2.23 -3.45
CA ASN A 54 23.90 1.66 -4.71
C ASN A 54 22.39 1.37 -4.61
N GLN A 55 21.83 0.58 -5.53
CA GLN A 55 20.42 0.20 -5.57
C GLN A 55 20.25 -1.33 -5.44
N LEU A 56 21.19 -2.00 -4.76
CA LEU A 56 21.16 -3.45 -4.64
C LEU A 56 19.97 -3.89 -3.79
N SER A 57 19.12 -4.74 -4.35
CA SER A 57 18.01 -5.39 -3.63
C SER A 57 18.34 -6.81 -3.18
N SER A 58 19.49 -7.35 -3.57
CA SER A 58 20.01 -8.65 -3.12
C SER A 58 21.54 -8.65 -3.15
N LEU A 59 22.19 -9.43 -2.27
CA LEU A 59 23.64 -9.57 -2.27
C LEU A 59 24.07 -10.94 -1.75
N ASP A 60 24.38 -11.87 -2.67
CA ASP A 60 24.91 -13.18 -2.29
C ASP A 60 26.45 -13.17 -2.21
N VAL A 61 26.96 -13.26 -0.98
CA VAL A 61 28.39 -13.40 -0.69
C VAL A 61 28.76 -14.79 -0.14
N SER A 62 27.86 -15.77 -0.24
CA SER A 62 28.04 -17.12 0.33
C SER A 62 29.30 -17.84 -0.21
N SER A 63 29.67 -17.56 -1.46
CA SER A 63 30.84 -18.13 -2.12
C SER A 63 32.14 -17.37 -1.81
N CYS A 64 32.06 -16.16 -1.24
CA CYS A 64 33.21 -15.33 -0.86
C CYS A 64 33.80 -15.78 0.48
N THR A 65 34.27 -17.03 0.56
CA THR A 65 34.73 -17.69 1.81
C THR A 65 35.88 -17.00 2.56
N LYS A 66 36.54 -16.01 1.94
CA LYS A 66 37.62 -15.21 2.53
C LYS A 66 37.20 -13.80 2.92
N LEU A 67 35.92 -13.45 2.75
CA LEU A 67 35.42 -12.11 2.98
C LEU A 67 35.57 -11.74 4.46
N ALA A 68 36.37 -10.71 4.71
CA ALA A 68 36.64 -10.17 6.04
C ALA A 68 36.06 -8.77 6.21
N THR A 69 35.81 -8.06 5.11
CA THR A 69 35.25 -6.70 5.12
C THR A 69 34.10 -6.60 4.14
N LEU A 70 32.94 -6.15 4.63
CA LEU A 70 31.76 -5.87 3.81
C LEU A 70 31.14 -4.52 4.22
N TYR A 71 31.12 -3.58 3.28
CA TYR A 71 30.38 -2.32 3.38
C TYR A 71 29.30 -2.31 2.30
N CYS A 72 28.04 -2.39 2.73
CA CYS A 72 26.87 -2.47 1.85
C CYS A 72 25.71 -1.55 2.31
N ALA A 73 26.02 -0.55 3.13
CA ALA A 73 25.05 0.44 3.58
C ALA A 73 24.46 1.26 2.41
N SER A 74 23.30 1.86 2.64
CA SER A 74 22.56 2.69 1.68
C SER A 74 22.29 1.97 0.35
N ASN A 75 21.73 0.76 0.46
CA ASN A 75 21.17 -0.01 -0.65
C ASN A 75 19.67 -0.25 -0.38
N GLN A 76 19.08 -1.26 -1.01
CA GLN A 76 17.71 -1.73 -0.80
C GLN A 76 17.70 -3.14 -0.19
N LEU A 77 18.75 -3.48 0.58
CA LEU A 77 18.91 -4.81 1.17
C LEU A 77 18.05 -4.95 2.43
N THR A 78 17.35 -6.07 2.55
CA THR A 78 16.60 -6.45 3.75
C THR A 78 17.41 -7.36 4.67
N PHE A 79 16.83 -7.83 5.78
CA PHE A 79 17.53 -8.80 6.62
C PHE A 79 17.81 -10.08 5.83
N ALA A 80 16.85 -10.54 5.02
CA ALA A 80 16.96 -11.77 4.23
C ALA A 80 18.07 -11.72 3.16
N ASP A 81 18.40 -10.52 2.67
CA ASP A 81 19.43 -10.31 1.64
C ASP A 81 20.85 -10.20 2.22
N LEU A 82 20.95 -9.95 3.52
CA LEU A 82 22.21 -9.71 4.22
C LEU A 82 22.73 -11.02 4.84
N PRO A 83 24.03 -11.34 4.70
CA PRO A 83 24.60 -12.44 5.48
C PRO A 83 24.50 -12.14 6.98
N SER A 84 24.06 -13.11 7.78
CA SER A 84 23.95 -12.95 9.24
C SER A 84 25.31 -12.87 9.95
N ALA A 85 26.38 -13.33 9.29
CA ALA A 85 27.75 -13.19 9.74
C ALA A 85 28.71 -13.29 8.55
N LEU A 86 29.89 -12.66 8.67
CA LEU A 86 30.96 -12.84 7.70
C LEU A 86 31.70 -14.17 7.92
N PRO A 87 32.25 -14.79 6.86
CA PRO A 87 33.05 -16.01 6.98
C PRO A 87 34.27 -15.87 7.91
N ILE A 88 34.87 -14.68 7.96
CA ILE A 88 36.02 -14.40 8.83
C ILE A 88 35.55 -13.74 10.13
N SER A 89 35.77 -14.44 11.25
CA SER A 89 35.48 -13.91 12.60
C SER A 89 36.30 -12.66 12.90
N GLY A 90 35.64 -11.63 13.46
CA GLY A 90 36.26 -10.34 13.76
C GLY A 90 36.44 -9.44 12.54
N GLY A 91 35.84 -9.80 11.40
CA GLY A 91 35.73 -8.96 10.23
C GLY A 91 34.95 -7.66 10.49
N THR A 92 35.05 -6.72 9.54
CA THR A 92 34.31 -5.46 9.58
C THR A 92 33.06 -5.56 8.71
N TYR A 93 31.89 -5.32 9.29
CA TYR A 93 30.62 -5.44 8.59
C TYR A 93 29.74 -4.21 8.85
N SER A 94 29.49 -3.43 7.79
CA SER A 94 28.65 -2.23 7.81
C SER A 94 27.52 -2.37 6.80
N TYR A 95 26.29 -2.44 7.29
CA TYR A 95 25.09 -2.73 6.50
C TYR A 95 23.95 -1.75 6.78
N ALA A 96 24.15 -0.69 7.57
CA ALA A 96 23.13 0.28 7.92
C ALA A 96 23.55 1.70 7.52
N PRO A 97 22.63 2.56 7.05
CA PRO A 97 21.19 2.31 6.85
C PRO A 97 20.89 1.48 5.59
N GLN A 98 19.63 1.14 5.36
CA GLN A 98 19.08 0.62 4.10
C GLN A 98 17.83 1.43 3.73
N ALA A 99 17.41 1.40 2.48
CA ALA A 99 16.19 2.06 2.02
C ALA A 99 14.93 1.42 2.62
N ASP A 100 13.85 2.19 2.61
CA ASP A 100 12.54 1.72 3.07
C ASP A 100 12.01 0.64 2.11
N ILE A 101 11.41 -0.41 2.68
CA ILE A 101 10.75 -1.50 1.94
C ILE A 101 9.40 -0.99 1.43
N GLU A 102 9.20 -1.02 0.12
CA GLU A 102 7.92 -0.65 -0.47
C GLU A 102 6.83 -1.65 -0.08
N ILE A 103 5.72 -1.12 0.45
CA ILE A 103 4.49 -1.89 0.73
C ILE A 103 3.28 -1.21 0.08
N GLY A 104 2.23 -1.98 -0.16
CA GLY A 104 1.01 -1.52 -0.83
C GLY A 104 1.19 -1.25 -2.32
N SER A 105 0.17 -0.66 -2.94
CA SER A 105 0.20 -0.22 -4.33
C SER A 105 -0.03 1.28 -4.36
N ASP A 106 0.87 2.05 -4.97
CA ASP A 106 0.79 3.51 -5.06
C ASP A 106 0.58 4.22 -3.70
N GLY A 107 1.19 3.68 -2.63
CA GLY A 107 1.08 4.23 -1.28
C GLY A 107 -0.25 3.95 -0.58
N VAL A 108 -1.04 3.00 -1.08
CA VAL A 108 -2.35 2.63 -0.52
C VAL A 108 -2.42 1.12 -0.28
N ILE A 109 -3.12 0.74 0.79
CA ILE A 109 -3.63 -0.61 1.01
C ILE A 109 -5.09 -0.56 1.40
N VAL A 110 -5.90 -1.53 0.98
CA VAL A 110 -7.28 -1.64 1.45
C VAL A 110 -7.35 -2.30 2.82
N ALA A 111 -8.34 -1.95 3.63
CA ALA A 111 -8.64 -2.63 4.88
C ALA A 111 -8.82 -4.14 4.64
N GLY A 112 -8.27 -4.98 5.50
CA GLY A 112 -8.21 -6.44 5.32
C GLY A 112 -7.21 -6.92 4.26
N GLY A 113 -6.61 -6.02 3.48
CA GLY A 113 -5.53 -6.34 2.54
C GLY A 113 -4.28 -6.82 3.27
N GLU A 114 -3.63 -7.85 2.73
CA GLU A 114 -2.42 -8.42 3.30
C GLU A 114 -1.18 -7.57 2.95
N ILE A 115 -0.36 -7.31 3.96
CA ILE A 115 1.02 -6.84 3.85
C ILE A 115 1.92 -8.02 4.18
N ASP A 116 2.64 -8.52 3.17
CA ASP A 116 3.53 -9.66 3.32
C ASP A 116 4.97 -9.19 3.57
N LEU A 117 5.43 -9.35 4.81
CA LEU A 117 6.83 -9.19 5.22
C LEU A 117 7.38 -10.52 5.77
N SER A 118 6.82 -11.65 5.33
CA SER A 118 7.13 -12.97 5.92
C SER A 118 8.55 -13.43 5.68
N ASP A 119 9.19 -13.00 4.59
CA ASP A 119 10.63 -13.23 4.35
C ASP A 119 11.52 -12.60 5.44
N GLN A 120 10.99 -11.60 6.15
CA GLN A 120 11.68 -10.91 7.23
C GLN A 120 11.33 -11.49 8.60
N ALA A 121 10.40 -12.45 8.71
CA ALA A 121 9.85 -12.88 10.00
C ALA A 121 10.89 -13.54 10.92
N THR A 122 11.70 -14.44 10.37
CA THR A 122 12.79 -15.11 11.09
C THR A 122 14.01 -15.18 10.17
N VAL A 123 15.03 -14.38 10.50
CA VAL A 123 16.25 -14.27 9.69
C VAL A 123 17.47 -14.45 10.58
N GLY A 124 18.49 -15.16 10.09
CA GLY A 124 19.71 -15.43 10.86
C GLY A 124 19.46 -16.26 12.13
N GLY A 125 18.35 -17.00 12.20
CA GLY A 125 17.92 -17.75 13.38
C GLY A 125 17.31 -16.89 14.49
N ALA A 126 17.00 -15.62 14.22
CA ALA A 126 16.38 -14.69 15.14
C ALA A 126 15.04 -14.19 14.59
N ASP A 127 14.03 -14.10 15.45
CA ASP A 127 12.75 -13.51 15.11
C ASP A 127 12.86 -11.98 15.02
N THR A 128 12.23 -11.42 14.00
CA THR A 128 12.13 -9.98 13.80
C THR A 128 11.02 -9.41 14.64
N VAL A 129 11.29 -8.28 15.27
CA VAL A 129 10.28 -7.50 15.98
C VAL A 129 9.73 -6.44 15.04
N PHE A 130 8.46 -6.57 14.68
CA PHE A 130 7.71 -5.63 13.86
C PHE A 130 6.95 -4.66 14.76
N ARG A 131 7.09 -3.35 14.53
CA ARG A 131 6.33 -2.30 15.22
C ARG A 131 5.70 -1.38 14.19
N TRP A 132 4.40 -1.16 14.31
CA TRP A 132 3.65 -0.32 13.39
C TRP A 132 3.37 1.04 14.02
N TYR A 133 3.48 2.09 13.22
CA TYR A 133 3.29 3.46 13.65
C TYR A 133 2.44 4.23 12.64
N ASP A 134 1.71 5.23 13.13
CA ASP A 134 1.06 6.23 12.29
C ASP A 134 2.00 7.40 11.97
N ASP A 135 1.53 8.35 11.15
CA ASP A 135 2.29 9.56 10.77
C ASP A 135 2.61 10.48 11.97
N ALA A 136 1.90 10.34 13.10
CA ALA A 136 2.19 11.07 14.33
C ALA A 136 3.21 10.33 15.22
N GLY A 137 3.67 9.14 14.81
CA GLY A 137 4.58 8.28 15.57
C GLY A 137 3.91 7.51 16.70
N ALA A 138 2.57 7.46 16.76
CA ALA A 138 1.86 6.64 17.72
C ALA A 138 1.82 5.19 17.24
N THR A 139 1.91 4.24 18.17
CA THR A 139 1.86 2.81 17.84
C THR A 139 0.48 2.42 17.34
N VAL A 140 0.42 1.69 16.24
CA VAL A 140 -0.78 1.10 15.67
C VAL A 140 -0.68 -0.42 15.77
N THR A 141 -1.81 -1.11 15.98
CA THR A 141 -1.86 -2.57 16.04
C THR A 141 -2.61 -3.09 14.82
N PRO A 142 -1.99 -3.91 13.96
CA PRO A 142 -2.68 -4.61 12.89
C PRO A 142 -3.83 -5.48 13.45
N ALA A 143 -4.88 -5.65 12.67
CA ALA A 143 -5.99 -6.55 13.01
C ALA A 143 -5.56 -8.02 12.96
N THR A 144 -4.66 -8.36 12.03
CA THR A 144 -3.99 -9.67 11.97
C THR A 144 -2.48 -9.50 11.95
N ALA A 145 -1.78 -10.43 12.58
CA ALA A 145 -0.33 -10.53 12.59
C ALA A 145 0.06 -12.01 12.73
N ASP A 146 0.50 -12.64 11.65
CA ASP A 146 0.91 -14.04 11.64
C ASP A 146 2.12 -14.25 10.73
N GLY A 147 3.24 -14.74 11.27
CA GLY A 147 4.44 -15.06 10.50
C GLY A 147 4.98 -13.92 9.62
N GLY A 148 4.88 -12.66 10.06
CA GLY A 148 5.29 -11.50 9.26
C GLY A 148 4.26 -11.04 8.21
N ARG A 149 3.06 -11.63 8.18
CA ARG A 149 1.92 -11.17 7.39
C ARG A 149 0.99 -10.35 8.27
N PHE A 150 0.58 -9.19 7.79
CA PHE A 150 -0.22 -8.23 8.53
C PHE A 150 -1.42 -7.77 7.72
N ALA A 151 -2.53 -7.46 8.38
CA ALA A 151 -3.64 -6.73 7.77
C ALA A 151 -4.23 -5.75 8.77
N PHE A 152 -4.66 -4.59 8.28
CA PHE A 152 -5.32 -3.58 9.10
C PHE A 152 -6.82 -3.64 8.89
N GLY A 153 -7.59 -3.60 9.97
CA GLY A 153 -9.05 -3.66 9.91
C GLY A 153 -9.67 -2.31 9.54
N TRP A 154 -11.00 -2.32 9.46
CA TRP A 154 -11.81 -1.14 9.13
C TRP A 154 -11.56 0.04 10.09
N GLU A 155 -11.28 -0.22 11.36
CA GLU A 155 -10.98 0.78 12.39
C GLU A 155 -9.72 1.61 12.10
N SER A 156 -8.94 1.20 11.11
CA SER A 156 -7.73 1.88 10.67
C SER A 156 -7.90 2.62 9.34
N VAL A 157 -9.07 2.56 8.70
CA VAL A 157 -9.37 3.32 7.46
C VAL A 157 -9.16 4.81 7.69
N GLY A 158 -8.49 5.45 6.73
CA GLY A 158 -8.11 6.86 6.75
C GLY A 158 -6.79 7.15 7.49
N LYS A 159 -6.22 6.16 8.20
CA LYS A 159 -4.89 6.29 8.79
C LYS A 159 -3.82 5.99 7.75
N THR A 160 -2.67 6.62 7.92
CA THR A 160 -1.42 6.20 7.28
C THR A 160 -0.62 5.38 8.28
N VAL A 161 0.01 4.29 7.85
CA VAL A 161 0.83 3.43 8.68
C VAL A 161 2.16 3.08 8.01
N HIS A 162 3.19 2.87 8.81
CA HIS A 162 4.46 2.26 8.40
C HIS A 162 4.95 1.29 9.47
N CYS A 163 5.84 0.37 9.10
CA CYS A 163 6.46 -0.58 10.01
C CYS A 163 7.94 -0.25 10.23
N GLU A 164 8.41 -0.32 11.48
CA GLU A 164 9.82 -0.42 11.81
C GLU A 164 10.13 -1.83 12.31
N MET A 165 11.24 -2.39 11.82
CA MET A 165 11.65 -3.77 12.05
C MET A 165 13.04 -3.82 12.65
N THR A 166 13.20 -4.59 13.73
CA THR A 166 14.50 -4.84 14.38
C THR A 166 14.73 -6.34 14.50
N ASN A 167 15.94 -6.81 14.19
CA ASN A 167 16.33 -8.20 14.29
C ASN A 167 17.67 -8.32 15.05
N SER A 168 17.77 -9.24 16.01
CA SER A 168 18.97 -9.36 16.87
C SER A 168 20.21 -9.91 16.15
N ALA A 169 20.04 -10.55 14.99
CA ALA A 169 21.15 -10.92 14.11
C ALA A 169 21.80 -9.69 13.44
N TYR A 170 21.08 -8.57 13.35
CA TYR A 170 21.52 -7.33 12.70
C TYR A 170 21.34 -6.13 13.66
N PRO A 171 22.08 -6.08 14.79
CA PRO A 171 21.80 -5.17 15.91
C PRO A 171 21.88 -3.67 15.59
N ASN A 172 22.52 -3.30 14.48
CA ASN A 172 22.68 -1.90 14.07
C ASN A 172 21.75 -1.48 12.92
N LEU A 173 20.85 -2.37 12.45
CA LEU A 173 19.91 -2.08 11.38
C LEU A 173 18.48 -2.09 11.89
N THR A 174 17.81 -0.95 11.69
CA THR A 174 16.36 -0.85 11.72
C THR A 174 15.90 -0.71 10.28
N LEU A 175 15.16 -1.71 9.77
CA LEU A 175 14.47 -1.57 8.49
C LEU A 175 13.15 -0.85 8.71
N LYS A 176 12.71 -0.10 7.70
CA LYS A 176 11.42 0.55 7.69
C LYS A 176 10.67 0.18 6.43
N THR A 177 9.35 0.26 6.46
CA THR A 177 8.55 0.24 5.23
C THR A 177 8.24 1.67 4.79
N THR A 178 7.83 1.83 3.53
CA THR A 178 7.14 3.04 3.12
C THR A 178 5.84 3.23 3.93
N SER A 179 5.39 4.48 4.01
CA SER A 179 4.08 4.82 4.58
C SER A 179 2.96 4.50 3.59
N VAL A 180 1.91 3.83 4.04
CA VAL A 180 0.71 3.53 3.25
C VAL A 180 -0.55 4.02 3.93
N ARG A 181 -1.47 4.60 3.16
CA ARG A 181 -2.82 4.95 3.61
C ARG A 181 -3.72 3.72 3.55
N ILE A 182 -4.52 3.52 4.59
CA ILE A 182 -5.49 2.43 4.66
C ILE A 182 -6.82 2.94 4.10
N ASP A 183 -7.26 2.32 3.02
CA ASP A 183 -8.47 2.65 2.29
C ASP A 183 -9.60 1.68 2.61
N PRO A 184 -10.85 2.14 2.47
CA PRO A 184 -11.96 1.22 2.54
C PRO A 184 -11.89 0.19 1.40
N THR A 185 -12.34 -1.05 1.67
CA THR A 185 -12.47 -2.11 0.65
C THR A 185 -13.48 -1.78 -0.45
N HIS A 186 -14.39 -0.85 -0.14
CA HIS A 186 -15.45 -0.40 -1.02
C HIS A 186 -15.45 1.11 -1.12
N GLN A 187 -16.03 1.65 -2.19
CA GLN A 187 -16.32 3.06 -2.33
C GLN A 187 -17.77 3.25 -2.76
N LEU A 188 -18.38 4.34 -2.29
CA LEU A 188 -19.70 4.78 -2.73
C LEU A 188 -19.54 6.03 -3.60
N ALA A 189 -19.95 5.94 -4.86
CA ALA A 189 -19.90 7.05 -5.80
C ALA A 189 -21.31 7.41 -6.28
N PHE A 190 -21.80 8.61 -5.95
CA PHE A 190 -23.11 9.06 -6.41
C PHE A 190 -23.16 9.20 -7.93
N ILE A 191 -24.18 8.58 -8.52
CA ILE A 191 -24.47 8.71 -9.96
C ILE A 191 -25.32 9.98 -10.14
N LYS A 192 -24.71 11.05 -10.64
CA LYS A 192 -25.42 12.29 -10.99
C LYS A 192 -26.08 12.14 -12.38
N PRO A 193 -27.39 12.39 -12.53
CA PRO A 193 -28.03 12.40 -13.85
C PRO A 193 -27.40 13.47 -14.75
N THR A 194 -27.08 13.12 -15.99
CA THR A 194 -26.58 13.99 -17.06
C THR A 194 -27.37 13.74 -18.33
N ALA A 195 -27.38 14.69 -19.27
CA ALA A 195 -28.08 14.50 -20.56
C ALA A 195 -27.62 13.25 -21.33
N ALA A 196 -26.37 12.80 -21.11
CA ALA A 196 -25.79 11.61 -21.75
C ALA A 196 -26.27 10.30 -21.11
N ASN A 197 -26.41 10.24 -19.79
CA ASN A 197 -26.94 9.03 -19.13
C ASN A 197 -28.48 8.99 -19.15
N ASP A 198 -29.19 10.10 -19.34
CA ASP A 198 -30.66 10.18 -19.42
C ASP A 198 -31.25 9.33 -20.56
N GLN A 199 -30.59 9.25 -21.72
CA GLN A 199 -31.07 8.47 -22.88
C GLN A 199 -30.77 6.97 -22.80
N SER A 200 -29.70 6.57 -22.10
CA SER A 200 -29.25 5.17 -22.01
C SER A 200 -29.48 4.56 -20.62
N ASN A 201 -30.02 5.31 -19.66
CA ASN A 201 -30.35 4.82 -18.33
C ASN A 201 -31.57 3.89 -18.44
N PRO A 202 -31.43 2.59 -18.12
CA PRO A 202 -32.52 1.61 -18.23
C PRO A 202 -33.69 1.88 -17.26
N LEU A 203 -33.54 2.82 -16.31
CA LEU A 203 -34.53 3.20 -15.30
C LEU A 203 -34.84 4.69 -15.39
N ASN A 204 -35.33 5.07 -16.56
CA ASN A 204 -35.61 6.44 -16.93
C ASN A 204 -36.55 7.13 -15.94
N ILE A 205 -36.20 8.38 -15.63
CA ILE A 205 -36.65 9.34 -14.61
C ILE A 205 -38.15 9.69 -14.66
N ASN A 206 -38.90 8.98 -15.51
CA ASN A 206 -40.32 9.17 -15.78
C ASN A 206 -41.25 8.44 -14.79
N SER A 207 -40.72 7.88 -13.70
CA SER A 207 -41.53 7.19 -12.66
C SER A 207 -41.05 7.44 -11.23
N GLY A 208 -40.25 8.49 -11.00
CA GLY A 208 -39.79 8.87 -9.66
C GLY A 208 -38.72 7.97 -9.03
N SER A 209 -38.30 6.88 -9.70
CA SER A 209 -37.24 5.97 -9.23
C SER A 209 -35.87 6.43 -9.71
N LEU A 210 -34.89 6.59 -8.80
CA LEU A 210 -33.53 6.93 -9.21
C LEU A 210 -32.51 5.95 -8.64
N VAL A 211 -31.50 5.66 -9.46
CA VAL A 211 -30.24 5.03 -9.09
C VAL A 211 -29.40 6.05 -8.35
N ILE A 212 -29.07 5.79 -7.09
CA ILE A 212 -28.40 6.76 -6.25
C ILE A 212 -27.21 6.06 -5.62
N ALA A 213 -26.09 6.21 -6.31
CA ALA A 213 -24.77 5.64 -6.02
C ALA A 213 -24.49 4.24 -6.57
N ARG A 214 -23.24 4.10 -7.02
CA ARG A 214 -22.56 2.86 -7.34
C ARG A 214 -21.67 2.49 -6.17
N ILE A 215 -21.67 1.20 -5.84
CA ILE A 215 -20.71 0.59 -4.95
C ILE A 215 -19.60 0.01 -5.82
N ASP A 216 -18.39 0.51 -5.65
CA ASP A 216 -17.18 -0.05 -6.25
C ASP A 216 -16.49 -0.93 -5.19
N GLY A 217 -16.16 -2.18 -5.50
CA GLY A 217 -15.58 -3.17 -4.58
C GLY A 217 -16.18 -4.59 -4.73
N ASP A 218 -15.86 -5.49 -3.80
CA ASP A 218 -16.40 -6.86 -3.78
C ASP A 218 -17.81 -6.91 -3.19
N LEU A 219 -18.81 -6.87 -4.05
CA LEU A 219 -20.23 -6.90 -3.67
C LEU A 219 -20.63 -8.09 -2.78
N SER A 220 -19.86 -9.18 -2.74
CA SER A 220 -20.14 -10.31 -1.85
C SER A 220 -19.89 -9.99 -0.36
N ALA A 221 -19.12 -8.93 -0.09
CA ALA A 221 -18.83 -8.44 1.25
C ALA A 221 -19.80 -7.35 1.73
N VAL A 222 -20.78 -6.94 0.90
CA VAL A 222 -21.79 -5.95 1.27
C VAL A 222 -22.94 -6.63 2.03
N ASP A 223 -23.12 -6.23 3.29
CA ASP A 223 -24.20 -6.73 4.17
C ASP A 223 -25.52 -5.98 3.93
N GLY A 224 -25.45 -4.70 3.57
CA GLY A 224 -26.63 -3.88 3.39
C GLY A 224 -26.31 -2.42 3.06
N ALA A 225 -27.35 -1.70 2.64
CA ALA A 225 -27.29 -0.25 2.44
C ALA A 225 -28.56 0.39 3.00
N THR A 226 -28.41 1.46 3.79
CA THR A 226 -29.54 2.29 4.23
C THR A 226 -29.42 3.69 3.64
N ILE A 227 -30.56 4.36 3.49
CA ILE A 227 -30.67 5.70 2.95
C ILE A 227 -31.54 6.55 3.87
N SER A 228 -31.11 7.78 4.10
CA SER A 228 -31.92 8.82 4.74
C SER A 228 -31.93 10.09 3.89
N VAL A 229 -33.04 10.83 3.96
CA VAL A 229 -33.20 12.15 3.35
C VAL A 229 -33.27 13.20 4.46
N ASP A 230 -32.43 14.23 4.39
CA ASP A 230 -32.35 15.34 5.34
C ASP A 230 -32.14 14.92 6.80
N GLY A 231 -31.44 13.79 7.02
CA GLY A 231 -31.23 13.21 8.34
C GLY A 231 -32.50 12.63 8.99
N GLY A 232 -33.54 12.37 8.18
CA GLY A 232 -34.75 11.67 8.57
C GLY A 232 -34.55 10.17 8.83
N GLU A 233 -35.65 9.44 8.91
CA GLU A 233 -35.63 7.99 9.19
C GLU A 233 -34.85 7.21 8.12
N GLU A 234 -33.97 6.31 8.57
CA GLU A 234 -33.21 5.42 7.70
C GLU A 234 -34.09 4.33 7.10
N GLN A 235 -33.98 4.14 5.78
CA GLN A 235 -34.74 3.17 5.01
C GLN A 235 -33.77 2.21 4.32
N GLN A 236 -34.13 0.92 4.29
CA GLN A 236 -33.36 -0.08 3.56
C GLN A 236 -33.37 0.23 2.06
N ALA A 237 -32.19 0.30 1.46
CA ALA A 237 -32.03 0.53 0.03
C ALA A 237 -31.91 -0.80 -0.71
N ALA A 238 -32.49 -0.88 -1.91
CA ALA A 238 -32.28 -2.03 -2.77
C ALA A 238 -30.91 -1.91 -3.43
N VAL A 239 -30.09 -2.97 -3.36
CA VAL A 239 -28.82 -3.07 -4.05
C VAL A 239 -28.93 -4.14 -5.13
N THR A 240 -28.68 -3.80 -6.39
CA THR A 240 -28.72 -4.76 -7.51
C THR A 240 -27.59 -4.48 -8.49
N GLY A 241 -26.68 -5.44 -8.66
CA GLY A 241 -25.52 -5.30 -9.55
C GLY A 241 -24.57 -4.19 -9.14
N GLY A 242 -24.41 -3.94 -7.83
CA GLY A 242 -23.55 -2.87 -7.28
C GLY A 242 -24.16 -1.48 -7.37
N ILE A 243 -25.42 -1.39 -7.79
CA ILE A 243 -26.15 -0.14 -7.88
C ILE A 243 -27.14 -0.06 -6.73
N VAL A 244 -27.14 1.07 -6.03
CA VAL A 244 -28.08 1.36 -4.95
C VAL A 244 -29.28 2.12 -5.55
N TYR A 245 -30.48 1.66 -5.22
CA TYR A 245 -31.74 2.20 -5.73
C TYR A 245 -32.57 2.76 -4.58
N TYR A 246 -33.13 3.94 -4.82
CA TYR A 246 -34.02 4.59 -3.85
C TYR A 246 -35.16 5.34 -4.53
N LEU A 247 -36.36 5.23 -3.95
CA LEU A 247 -37.53 5.99 -4.34
C LEU A 247 -37.71 7.13 -3.34
N LEU A 248 -37.70 8.38 -3.81
CA LEU A 248 -37.92 9.53 -2.93
C LEU A 248 -39.32 9.49 -2.28
N PRO A 249 -39.48 10.06 -1.08
CA PRO A 249 -40.79 10.24 -0.45
C PRO A 249 -41.76 10.98 -1.39
N ALA A 250 -42.99 10.49 -1.49
CA ALA A 250 -44.00 11.03 -2.40
C ALA A 250 -44.45 12.47 -2.04
N ASP A 251 -44.22 12.87 -0.80
CA ASP A 251 -44.57 14.15 -0.19
C ASP A 251 -43.37 15.09 0.01
N LEU A 252 -42.20 14.77 -0.58
CA LEU A 252 -41.02 15.63 -0.51
C LEU A 252 -41.32 17.01 -1.14
N GLU A 253 -41.21 18.06 -0.32
CA GLU A 253 -41.44 19.45 -0.74
C GLU A 253 -40.39 19.90 -1.74
N SER A 254 -40.70 20.89 -2.60
CA SER A 254 -39.68 21.46 -3.48
C SER A 254 -38.69 22.27 -2.66
N GLY A 255 -37.38 22.05 -2.88
CA GLY A 255 -36.36 22.64 -2.03
C GLY A 255 -34.99 22.00 -2.20
N GLN A 256 -34.06 22.40 -1.34
CA GLN A 256 -32.75 21.76 -1.21
C GLN A 256 -32.86 20.59 -0.26
N HIS A 257 -32.33 19.43 -0.66
CA HIS A 257 -32.33 18.20 0.10
C HIS A 257 -30.96 17.54 0.07
N THR A 258 -30.67 16.71 1.06
CA THR A 258 -29.47 15.89 1.14
C THR A 258 -29.85 14.43 1.33
N ILE A 259 -29.34 13.56 0.45
CA ILE A 259 -29.40 12.11 0.64
C ILE A 259 -28.10 11.66 1.30
N THR A 260 -28.21 10.83 2.32
CA THR A 260 -27.08 10.11 2.92
C THR A 260 -27.29 8.61 2.74
N ILE A 261 -26.28 7.93 2.22
CA ILE A 261 -26.22 6.48 2.08
C ILE A 261 -25.22 5.96 3.09
N GLU A 262 -25.64 4.96 3.85
CA GLU A 262 -24.76 4.15 4.67
C GLU A 262 -24.62 2.75 4.05
N LEU A 263 -23.43 2.37 3.64
CA LEU A 263 -23.09 1.00 3.26
C LEU A 263 -22.50 0.27 4.46
N THR A 264 -23.02 -0.90 4.78
CA THR A 264 -22.46 -1.80 5.78
C THR A 264 -21.86 -3.02 5.10
N THR A 265 -20.67 -3.43 5.53
CA THR A 265 -19.95 -4.62 5.02
C THR A 265 -19.78 -5.67 6.12
N ASN A 266 -19.60 -6.93 5.71
CA ASN A 266 -19.52 -8.10 6.59
C ASN A 266 -18.32 -8.11 7.57
N ASP A 267 -17.30 -7.31 7.25
CA ASP A 267 -16.12 -7.05 8.09
C ASP A 267 -16.37 -5.92 9.12
N GLY A 268 -17.61 -5.43 9.23
CA GLY A 268 -18.01 -4.36 10.12
C GLY A 268 -17.76 -2.96 9.57
N GLY A 269 -17.37 -2.85 8.31
CA GLY A 269 -17.18 -1.57 7.64
C GLY A 269 -18.47 -0.77 7.48
N ARG A 270 -18.35 0.55 7.64
CA ARG A 270 -19.45 1.53 7.52
C ARG A 270 -18.99 2.69 6.66
N ILE A 271 -19.51 2.79 5.44
CA ILE A 271 -19.21 3.89 4.51
C ILE A 271 -20.40 4.81 4.46
N LEU A 272 -20.17 6.06 4.84
CA LEU A 272 -21.14 7.13 4.70
C LEU A 272 -20.79 7.99 3.50
N ALA A 273 -21.75 8.14 2.59
CA ALA A 273 -21.64 9.09 1.49
C ALA A 273 -22.90 9.95 1.46
N SER A 274 -22.74 11.25 1.27
CA SER A 274 -23.86 12.18 1.14
C SER A 274 -23.79 12.98 -0.15
N VAL A 275 -24.96 13.30 -0.72
CA VAL A 275 -25.09 14.20 -1.87
C VAL A 275 -26.26 15.15 -1.65
N SER A 276 -26.03 16.43 -1.95
CA SER A 276 -27.10 17.45 -1.93
C SER A 276 -27.64 17.69 -3.34
N PHE A 277 -28.94 17.96 -3.43
CA PHE A 277 -29.63 18.28 -4.67
C PHE A 277 -30.82 19.18 -4.42
N HIS A 278 -31.21 19.93 -5.45
CA HIS A 278 -32.48 20.64 -5.52
C HIS A 278 -33.55 19.73 -6.12
N TRP A 279 -34.73 19.70 -5.50
CA TRP A 279 -35.92 19.01 -5.96
C TRP A 279 -36.98 20.01 -6.42
N ASP A 280 -37.41 19.89 -7.69
CA ASP A 280 -38.54 20.65 -8.23
C ASP A 280 -39.71 19.69 -8.55
N SER A 281 -40.81 19.83 -7.82
CA SER A 281 -41.99 18.95 -7.91
C SER A 281 -42.98 19.49 -8.94
N TYR A 282 -43.20 18.75 -10.03
CA TYR A 282 -44.05 19.21 -11.14
C TYR A 282 -45.56 18.99 -10.93
N ARG A 283 -45.99 18.07 -10.04
CA ARG A 283 -47.41 17.87 -9.67
C ARG A 283 -47.58 17.30 -8.26
N ARG A 284 -48.44 17.95 -7.45
CA ARG A 284 -48.86 17.44 -6.13
C ARG A 284 -49.52 16.06 -6.30
N GLY A 285 -48.92 15.03 -5.69
CA GLY A 285 -49.56 13.72 -5.45
C GLY A 285 -49.05 12.51 -6.24
N PHE A 286 -48.08 12.64 -7.15
CA PHE A 286 -47.57 11.48 -7.92
C PHE A 286 -46.05 11.38 -8.09
N GLY A 287 -45.24 12.07 -7.26
CA GLY A 287 -43.78 11.86 -7.24
C GLY A 287 -43.04 12.21 -8.55
N PHE A 288 -43.61 13.08 -9.39
CA PHE A 288 -42.96 13.58 -10.60
C PHE A 288 -42.19 14.88 -10.31
N GLY A 289 -40.89 14.88 -10.55
CA GLY A 289 -40.02 16.06 -10.35
C GLY A 289 -38.66 15.92 -11.04
N ARG A 290 -37.83 16.97 -10.97
CA ARG A 290 -36.46 16.99 -11.53
C ARG A 290 -35.44 17.20 -10.42
N PHE A 291 -34.35 16.45 -10.51
CA PHE A 291 -33.15 16.63 -9.71
C PHE A 291 -32.22 17.65 -10.36
N ASP A 292 -31.66 18.54 -9.55
CA ASP A 292 -30.55 19.41 -9.93
C ASP A 292 -29.46 19.32 -8.86
N PHE A 293 -28.31 18.77 -9.23
CA PHE A 293 -27.16 18.57 -8.33
C PHE A 293 -26.19 19.76 -8.35
N GLY A 294 -26.58 20.88 -8.97
CA GLY A 294 -25.73 22.03 -9.25
C GLY A 294 -24.79 21.80 -10.43
N ASP A 295 -24.18 22.89 -10.93
CA ASP A 295 -23.08 22.80 -11.90
C ASP A 295 -21.99 21.92 -11.28
N VAL A 296 -21.71 20.81 -11.95
CA VAL A 296 -20.66 19.88 -11.56
C VAL A 296 -19.34 20.61 -11.74
N ASP A 297 -18.65 20.94 -10.65
CA ASP A 297 -17.20 21.12 -10.76
C ASP A 297 -16.64 19.73 -11.13
N GLU A 298 -16.41 19.52 -12.43
CA GLU A 298 -15.54 18.47 -12.95
C GLU A 298 -14.10 18.70 -12.43
N PRO A 299 -13.30 17.64 -12.27
CA PRO A 299 -12.16 17.58 -11.34
C PRO A 299 -11.05 18.61 -11.56
#